data_AF-A0A7S0BE36-F1
#
_entry.id   AF-A0A7S0BE36-F1
#
_cell.length_a   1.000
_cell.length_b   1.000
_cell.length_c   1.000
_cell.angle_alpha   90.00
_cell.angle_beta   90.00
_cell.angle_gamma   90.00
#
_symmetry.space_group_name_H-M   'P 1'
#
loop_
_entity.id
_entity.type
_entity.pdbx_description
1 polymer ?
#
loop_
_entity_poly.entity_id
_entity_poly.type
_entity_poly.pdbx_seq_one_letter_code
_entity_poly.pdbx_strand_id
1 'polypeptide(L)'
;ISSVMITFKEDFGTQGRGGYFDQYGIIRDVMQNHLIQVLTLFAMEPPTKFAGAGSEISEHVRDEKVKVLRAFDAIKLDEVVLGQYLGNEKEPGYKEDSTVPDDSVTPTYALVVFRINNPRWDGVPFIMRAGKALNERKTEIRIQFKRPPASTYMFETDVPANELVVRVQPGEAIYMKTNVKEPGLSNDIVTTELDLSYTKRFKDTYAQLPDAYTRLILDTLRGDKSSFVRDDELRESWKVFTPLLKSIEDKKHELIPYEYGSRGPEQADELIMRVGFKYTGTYKWRP
;
A
#
# COMPACT_ATOMS: atom_id res chain seq x y z
N ILE A 1 -2.48 -16.10 5.84
CA ILE A 1 -1.88 -14.75 5.76
C ILE A 1 -1.67 -14.26 7.19
N SER A 2 -0.53 -13.63 7.50
CA SER A 2 -0.28 -13.01 8.82
C SER A 2 -0.54 -11.50 8.78
N SER A 3 -0.20 -10.83 7.68
CA SER A 3 -0.44 -9.41 7.47
C SER A 3 -0.41 -9.06 5.99
N VAL A 4 -1.01 -7.93 5.64
CA VAL A 4 -1.01 -7.36 4.29
C VAL A 4 -0.50 -5.93 4.39
N MET A 5 0.45 -5.55 3.55
CA MET A 5 0.99 -4.19 3.49
C MET A 5 0.82 -3.62 2.09
N ILE A 6 0.20 -2.44 2.00
CA ILE A 6 0.02 -1.70 0.76
C ILE A 6 0.85 -0.43 0.88
N THR A 7 1.81 -0.25 -0.02
CA THR A 7 2.80 0.83 0.04
C THR A 7 2.66 1.72 -1.18
N PHE A 8 2.66 3.03 -0.96
CA PHE A 8 2.86 4.06 -1.97
C PHE A 8 3.97 5.00 -1.51
N LYS A 9 4.97 5.20 -2.36
CA LYS A 9 6.13 6.06 -2.07
C LYS A 9 6.44 6.89 -3.31
N GLU A 10 6.71 8.15 -3.07
CA GLU A 10 7.29 9.07 -4.04
C GLU A 10 8.63 9.54 -3.50
N ASP A 11 9.63 9.59 -4.37
CA ASP A 11 10.98 10.08 -4.09
C ASP A 11 11.12 11.60 -4.29
N PHE A 12 10.00 12.27 -4.54
CA PHE A 12 9.93 13.73 -4.64
C PHE A 12 8.93 14.31 -3.63
N GLY A 13 9.18 15.56 -3.21
CA GLY A 13 8.28 16.34 -2.34
C GLY A 13 7.07 16.91 -3.08
N THR A 14 6.57 18.08 -2.67
CA THR A 14 5.42 18.75 -3.33
C THR A 14 5.78 19.59 -4.55
N GLN A 15 7.07 19.77 -4.84
CA GLN A 15 7.57 20.43 -6.05
C GLN A 15 6.92 21.80 -6.33
N GLY A 16 6.82 22.66 -5.32
CA GLY A 16 6.23 24.00 -5.43
C GLY A 16 4.69 24.02 -5.51
N ARG A 17 4.04 22.88 -5.33
CA ARG A 17 2.58 22.74 -5.24
C ARG A 17 2.12 22.49 -3.80
N GLY A 18 2.95 22.85 -2.81
CA GLY A 18 2.71 22.61 -1.39
C GLY A 18 1.37 23.18 -0.91
N GLY A 19 1.03 24.41 -1.31
CA GLY A 19 -0.23 25.06 -0.93
C GLY A 19 -1.49 24.39 -1.47
N TYR A 20 -1.42 23.73 -2.63
CA TYR A 20 -2.52 22.89 -3.10
C TYR A 20 -2.61 21.60 -2.29
N PHE A 21 -1.47 20.94 -2.06
CA PHE A 21 -1.41 19.71 -1.27
C PHE A 21 -1.85 19.92 0.19
N ASP A 22 -1.59 21.10 0.77
CA ASP A 22 -1.91 21.46 2.14
C ASP A 22 -3.42 21.40 2.46
N GLN A 23 -4.27 21.59 1.46
CA GLN A 23 -5.72 21.50 1.62
C GLN A 23 -6.22 20.06 1.78
N TYR A 24 -5.42 19.07 1.40
CA TYR A 24 -5.88 17.67 1.29
C TYR A 24 -5.03 16.71 2.15
N GLY A 25 -3.71 16.82 2.06
CA GLY A 25 -2.74 15.92 2.68
C GLY A 25 -2.71 14.51 2.09
N ILE A 26 -1.72 13.72 2.50
CA ILE A 26 -1.41 12.41 1.89
C ILE A 26 -2.56 11.40 1.98
N ILE A 27 -3.38 11.50 3.02
CA ILE A 27 -4.51 10.58 3.24
C ILE A 27 -5.58 10.79 2.16
N ARG A 28 -5.94 12.04 1.86
CA ARG A 28 -6.92 12.35 0.81
C ARG A 28 -6.34 12.23 -0.60
N ASP A 29 -5.06 12.61 -0.76
CA ASP A 29 -4.35 12.57 -2.04
C ASP A 29 -4.21 11.13 -2.57
N VAL A 30 -3.90 10.16 -1.68
CA VAL A 30 -3.50 8.81 -2.10
C VAL A 30 -4.19 7.66 -1.35
N MET A 31 -4.39 7.77 -0.03
CA MET A 31 -4.92 6.63 0.74
C MET A 31 -6.42 6.38 0.49
N GLN A 32 -7.22 7.45 0.55
CA GLN A 32 -8.68 7.41 0.45
C GLN A 32 -9.18 7.07 -0.96
N ASN A 33 -8.33 7.24 -1.98
CA ASN A 33 -8.63 6.90 -3.37
C ASN A 33 -7.82 5.68 -3.83
N HIS A 34 -6.56 5.83 -4.25
CA HIS A 34 -5.77 4.81 -4.90
C HIS A 34 -5.56 3.58 -4.02
N LEU A 35 -5.10 3.75 -2.77
CA LEU A 35 -4.73 2.60 -1.96
C LEU A 35 -5.94 1.83 -1.41
N ILE A 36 -7.05 2.51 -1.08
CA ILE A 36 -8.27 1.81 -0.69
C ILE A 36 -8.88 1.03 -1.86
N GLN A 37 -8.75 1.52 -3.10
CA GLN A 37 -9.17 0.78 -4.30
C GLN A 37 -8.33 -0.50 -4.47
N VAL A 38 -7.01 -0.40 -4.33
CA VAL A 38 -6.11 -1.57 -4.35
C VAL A 38 -6.44 -2.56 -3.22
N LEU A 39 -6.69 -2.04 -2.02
CA LEU A 39 -7.05 -2.85 -0.86
C LEU A 39 -8.35 -3.64 -1.10
N THR A 40 -9.41 -2.97 -1.55
CA THR A 40 -10.71 -3.62 -1.77
C THR A 40 -10.63 -4.68 -2.85
N LEU A 41 -9.87 -4.46 -3.93
CA LEU A 41 -9.62 -5.49 -4.95
C LEU A 41 -8.87 -6.71 -4.39
N PHE A 42 -7.92 -6.50 -3.50
CA PHE A 42 -7.19 -7.59 -2.87
C PHE A 42 -8.04 -8.35 -1.83
N ALA A 43 -8.87 -7.63 -1.07
CA ALA A 43 -9.59 -8.16 0.07
C ALA A 43 -11.00 -8.68 -0.24
N MET A 44 -11.56 -8.40 -1.43
CA MET A 44 -12.92 -8.80 -1.79
C MET A 44 -13.09 -10.32 -1.85
N GLU A 45 -14.32 -10.78 -1.64
CA GLU A 45 -14.70 -12.16 -1.95
C GLU A 45 -14.71 -12.37 -3.48
N PRO A 46 -14.62 -13.63 -3.96
CA PRO A 46 -14.80 -13.93 -5.37
C PRO A 46 -16.16 -13.40 -5.87
N PRO A 47 -16.20 -12.53 -6.88
CA PRO A 47 -17.46 -12.02 -7.42
C PRO A 47 -18.23 -13.12 -8.14
N THR A 48 -19.57 -13.03 -8.16
CA THR A 48 -20.42 -14.03 -8.82
C THR A 48 -20.10 -14.21 -10.30
N LYS A 49 -19.71 -13.13 -10.99
CA LYS A 49 -19.19 -13.15 -12.35
C LYS A 49 -18.10 -12.08 -12.50
N PHE A 50 -17.14 -12.34 -13.39
CA PHE A 50 -16.02 -11.43 -13.66
C PHE A 50 -15.89 -11.02 -15.14
N ALA A 51 -16.42 -11.81 -16.08
CA ALA A 51 -16.29 -11.56 -17.51
C ALA A 51 -17.58 -11.91 -18.28
N GLY A 52 -17.79 -11.23 -19.40
CA GLY A 52 -18.95 -11.38 -20.30
C GLY A 52 -19.40 -10.04 -20.90
N ALA A 53 -20.50 -10.04 -21.65
CA ALA A 53 -21.08 -8.82 -22.22
C ALA A 53 -22.20 -8.26 -21.30
N GLY A 54 -22.22 -6.94 -21.10
CA GLY A 54 -23.30 -6.23 -20.40
C GLY A 54 -22.83 -5.48 -19.14
N SER A 55 -23.50 -4.35 -18.87
CA SER A 55 -23.13 -3.44 -17.76
C SER A 55 -23.34 -4.03 -16.36
N GLU A 56 -24.16 -5.08 -16.21
CA GLU A 56 -24.44 -5.74 -14.93
C GLU A 56 -23.21 -6.49 -14.38
N ILE A 57 -22.27 -6.91 -15.24
CA ILE A 57 -21.10 -7.69 -14.81
C ILE A 57 -20.18 -6.87 -13.92
N SER A 58 -20.05 -5.57 -14.23
CA SER A 58 -19.28 -4.64 -13.42
C SER A 58 -19.87 -4.44 -12.02
N GLU A 59 -21.17 -4.68 -11.82
CA GLU A 59 -21.80 -4.58 -10.50
C GLU A 59 -21.31 -5.71 -9.57
N HIS A 60 -21.10 -6.93 -10.09
CA HIS A 60 -20.64 -8.05 -9.26
C HIS A 60 -19.28 -7.80 -8.61
N VAL A 61 -18.34 -7.17 -9.32
CA VAL A 61 -17.03 -6.79 -8.75
C VAL A 61 -17.18 -5.66 -7.72
N ARG A 62 -17.98 -4.64 -8.06
CA ARG A 62 -18.17 -3.46 -7.19
C ARG A 62 -18.94 -3.80 -5.92
N ASP A 63 -19.89 -4.72 -5.97
CA ASP A 63 -20.61 -5.23 -4.81
C ASP A 63 -19.67 -5.88 -3.80
N GLU A 64 -18.72 -6.70 -4.26
CA GLU A 64 -17.75 -7.33 -3.36
C GLU A 64 -16.77 -6.30 -2.76
N LYS A 65 -16.34 -5.29 -3.53
CA LYS A 65 -15.52 -4.18 -3.01
C LYS A 65 -16.24 -3.40 -1.91
N VAL A 66 -17.52 -3.08 -2.12
CA VAL A 66 -18.35 -2.36 -1.14
C VAL A 66 -18.57 -3.20 0.12
N LYS A 67 -18.73 -4.52 0.01
CA LYS A 67 -18.80 -5.41 1.19
C LYS A 67 -17.53 -5.33 2.04
N VAL A 68 -16.35 -5.23 1.42
CA VAL A 68 -15.10 -5.02 2.18
C VAL A 68 -15.17 -3.70 2.94
N LEU A 69 -15.51 -2.59 2.27
CA LEU A 69 -15.58 -1.25 2.89
C LEU A 69 -16.53 -1.22 4.09
N ARG A 70 -17.69 -1.88 3.98
CA ARG A 70 -18.67 -1.98 5.09
C ARG A 70 -18.17 -2.82 6.27
N ALA A 71 -17.16 -3.65 6.07
CA ALA A 71 -16.57 -4.49 7.09
C ALA A 71 -15.37 -3.84 7.79
N PHE A 72 -14.95 -2.64 7.41
CA PHE A 72 -13.87 -1.94 8.12
C PHE A 72 -14.27 -1.64 9.57
N ASP A 73 -13.38 -1.96 10.50
CA ASP A 73 -13.45 -1.42 11.86
C ASP A 73 -13.03 0.06 11.86
N ALA A 74 -13.43 0.78 12.91
CA ALA A 74 -12.97 2.15 13.11
C ALA A 74 -11.43 2.18 13.23
N ILE A 75 -10.80 3.17 12.58
CA ILE A 75 -9.36 3.37 12.69
C ILE A 75 -9.01 3.72 14.14
N LYS A 76 -8.11 2.95 14.74
CA LYS A 76 -7.59 3.21 16.08
C LYS A 76 -6.48 4.24 16.00
N LEU A 77 -6.61 5.33 16.75
CA LEU A 77 -5.70 6.47 16.69
C LEU A 77 -4.27 6.13 17.12
N ASP A 78 -4.10 5.16 18.03
CA ASP A 78 -2.80 4.65 18.47
C ASP A 78 -2.13 3.73 17.43
N GLU A 79 -2.81 3.42 16.33
CA GLU A 79 -2.31 2.66 15.18
C GLU A 79 -2.25 3.53 13.91
N VAL A 80 -2.01 4.82 14.13
CA VAL A 80 -1.72 5.80 13.09
C VAL A 80 -0.38 6.46 13.37
N VAL A 81 0.46 6.55 12.35
CA VAL A 81 1.69 7.36 12.37
C VAL A 81 1.61 8.37 11.25
N LEU A 82 1.72 9.65 11.60
CA LEU A 82 1.72 10.75 10.65
C LEU A 82 3.09 11.41 10.65
N GLY A 83 3.53 11.84 9.48
CA GLY A 83 4.80 12.55 9.38
C GLY A 83 4.76 13.69 8.39
N GLN A 84 5.71 14.60 8.56
CA GLN A 84 5.95 15.74 7.67
C GLN A 84 7.45 15.82 7.35
N TYR A 85 7.82 15.91 6.06
CA TYR A 85 9.23 15.86 5.69
C TYR A 85 9.96 17.19 6.00
N LEU A 86 11.19 17.05 6.48
CA LEU A 86 12.18 18.12 6.61
C LEU A 86 13.09 18.15 5.38
N GLY A 87 13.69 19.31 5.12
CA GLY A 87 14.66 19.47 4.04
C GLY A 87 15.96 18.71 4.32
N ASN A 88 16.79 18.62 3.30
CA ASN A 88 18.18 18.19 3.41
C ASN A 88 19.08 19.21 2.68
N GLU A 89 20.37 18.90 2.47
CA GLU A 89 21.30 19.83 1.79
C GLU A 89 20.90 20.20 0.35
N LYS A 90 20.03 19.42 -0.30
CA LYS A 90 19.68 19.55 -1.72
C LYS A 90 18.23 19.96 -1.96
N GLU A 91 17.34 19.48 -1.11
CA GLU A 91 15.89 19.59 -1.30
C GLU A 91 15.26 20.29 -0.09
N PRO A 92 14.35 21.25 -0.31
CA PRO A 92 13.72 21.99 0.78
C PRO A 92 12.73 21.12 1.56
N GLY A 93 12.49 21.50 2.83
CA GLY A 93 11.45 20.93 3.68
C GLY A 93 10.03 21.32 3.24
N TYR A 94 9.01 20.62 3.76
CA TYR A 94 7.62 20.90 3.35
C TYR A 94 7.19 22.34 3.66
N LYS A 95 7.57 22.84 4.84
CA LYS A 95 7.27 24.21 5.30
C LYS A 95 8.22 25.27 4.73
N GLU A 96 9.26 24.86 4.00
CA GLU A 96 10.14 25.78 3.29
C GLU A 96 9.59 26.14 1.90
N ASP A 97 8.55 25.44 1.44
CA ASP A 97 7.75 25.84 0.28
C ASP A 97 6.92 27.09 0.65
N SER A 98 7.16 28.22 -0.02
CA SER A 98 6.51 29.50 0.26
C SER A 98 5.00 29.50 0.04
N THR A 99 4.46 28.45 -0.59
CA THR A 99 3.01 28.26 -0.75
C THR A 99 2.36 27.54 0.43
N VAL A 100 3.15 27.03 1.39
CA VAL A 100 2.69 26.29 2.58
C VAL A 100 2.68 27.21 3.81
N PRO A 101 1.62 27.21 4.63
CA PRO A 101 1.61 27.95 5.90
C PRO A 101 2.66 27.44 6.90
N ASP A 102 3.34 28.34 7.60
CA ASP A 102 4.34 28.00 8.64
C ASP A 102 3.78 27.11 9.75
N ASP A 103 2.49 27.28 10.08
CA ASP A 103 1.77 26.50 11.09
C ASP A 103 1.08 25.25 10.53
N SER A 104 1.36 24.88 9.27
CA SER A 104 0.78 23.71 8.61
C SER A 104 0.96 22.44 9.45
N VAL A 105 -0.13 21.71 9.59
CA VAL A 105 -0.19 20.38 10.20
C VAL A 105 -0.58 19.32 9.17
N THR A 106 -0.28 19.56 7.90
CA THR A 106 -0.61 18.60 6.83
C THR A 106 0.39 17.45 6.81
N PRO A 107 -0.07 16.19 6.95
CA PRO A 107 0.81 15.04 6.82
C PRO A 107 1.23 14.82 5.37
N THR A 108 2.54 14.75 5.13
CA THR A 108 3.14 14.32 3.86
C THR A 108 3.45 12.82 3.85
N TYR A 109 3.32 12.18 5.02
CA TYR A 109 3.45 10.75 5.24
C TYR A 109 2.35 10.27 6.18
N ALA A 110 1.79 9.09 5.90
CA ALA A 110 0.89 8.40 6.81
C ALA A 110 1.16 6.89 6.77
N LEU A 111 1.06 6.27 7.95
CA LEU A 111 0.88 4.84 8.11
C LEU A 111 -0.38 4.60 8.93
N VAL A 112 -1.30 3.78 8.41
CA VAL A 112 -2.57 3.47 9.05
C VAL A 112 -2.77 1.96 9.05
N VAL A 113 -3.16 1.40 10.18
CA VAL A 113 -3.54 -0.01 10.31
C VAL A 113 -5.06 -0.14 10.27
N PHE A 114 -5.55 -1.01 9.40
CA PHE A 114 -6.95 -1.33 9.21
C PHE A 114 -7.24 -2.77 9.60
N ARG A 115 -8.49 -3.01 10.02
CA ARG A 115 -9.05 -4.34 10.26
C ARG A 115 -10.34 -4.48 9.47
N ILE A 116 -10.52 -5.65 8.86
CA ILE A 116 -11.69 -5.98 8.06
C ILE A 116 -12.42 -7.10 8.81
N ASN A 117 -13.51 -6.74 9.48
CA ASN A 117 -14.30 -7.61 10.35
C ASN A 117 -15.20 -8.53 9.52
N ASN A 118 -14.59 -9.53 8.87
CA ASN A 118 -15.28 -10.60 8.17
C ASN A 118 -14.55 -11.95 8.37
N PRO A 119 -15.18 -13.10 8.05
CA PRO A 119 -14.59 -14.41 8.32
C PRO A 119 -13.24 -14.68 7.62
N ARG A 120 -12.99 -14.06 6.45
CA ARG A 120 -11.74 -14.26 5.69
C ARG A 120 -10.56 -13.54 6.34
N TRP A 121 -10.79 -12.32 6.82
CA TRP A 121 -9.75 -11.40 7.26
C TRP A 121 -9.72 -11.17 8.77
N ASP A 122 -10.51 -11.93 9.54
CA ASP A 122 -10.50 -11.86 10.99
C ASP A 122 -9.10 -12.02 11.57
N GLY A 123 -8.72 -11.07 12.43
CA GLY A 123 -7.39 -10.96 13.04
C GLY A 123 -6.23 -10.61 12.10
N VAL A 124 -6.45 -10.38 10.81
CA VAL A 124 -5.37 -10.01 9.85
C VAL A 124 -5.28 -8.48 9.74
N PRO A 125 -4.15 -7.86 10.11
CA PRO A 125 -3.94 -6.43 9.94
C PRO A 125 -3.62 -6.09 8.48
N PHE A 126 -4.27 -5.03 8.01
CA PHE A 126 -3.99 -4.37 6.74
C PHE A 126 -3.25 -3.07 7.01
N ILE A 127 -1.99 -3.00 6.63
CA ILE A 127 -1.13 -1.85 6.84
C ILE A 127 -1.09 -1.05 5.54
N MET A 128 -1.45 0.23 5.60
CA MET A 128 -1.32 1.14 4.47
C MET A 128 -0.27 2.20 4.79
N ARG A 129 0.74 2.33 3.92
CA ARG A 129 1.81 3.32 4.05
C ARG A 129 1.84 4.17 2.80
N ALA A 130 1.73 5.48 2.94
CA ALA A 130 1.81 6.44 1.85
C ALA A 130 2.71 7.62 2.24
N GLY A 131 3.58 8.09 1.35
CA GLY A 131 4.31 9.33 1.60
C GLY A 131 5.10 9.88 0.42
N LYS A 132 5.40 11.18 0.53
CA LYS A 132 6.26 11.94 -0.38
C LYS A 132 7.65 12.14 0.22
N ALA A 133 8.61 12.55 -0.61
CA ALA A 133 10.00 12.79 -0.22
C ALA A 133 10.66 11.58 0.47
N LEU A 134 10.37 10.37 -0.02
CA LEU A 134 10.92 9.12 0.51
C LEU A 134 12.13 8.65 -0.30
N ASN A 135 12.76 7.57 0.13
CA ASN A 135 14.01 7.06 -0.48
C ASN A 135 13.87 6.45 -1.89
N GLU A 136 12.65 6.22 -2.39
CA GLU A 136 12.40 5.61 -3.71
C GLU A 136 10.94 5.82 -4.13
N ARG A 137 10.68 5.89 -5.44
CA ARG A 137 9.34 5.71 -6.00
C ARG A 137 8.93 4.24 -5.99
N LYS A 138 7.81 3.89 -5.35
CA LYS A 138 7.30 2.51 -5.31
C LYS A 138 5.82 2.43 -4.96
N THR A 139 5.09 1.60 -5.70
CA THR A 139 3.74 1.15 -5.34
C THR A 139 3.71 -0.36 -5.35
N GLU A 140 3.41 -0.98 -4.21
CA GLU A 140 3.36 -2.45 -4.08
C GLU A 140 2.34 -2.93 -3.04
N ILE A 141 1.92 -4.17 -3.23
CA ILE A 141 1.16 -4.95 -2.26
C ILE A 141 2.06 -6.09 -1.81
N ARG A 142 2.24 -6.24 -0.50
CA ARG A 142 3.04 -7.29 0.12
C ARG A 142 2.18 -8.09 1.07
N ILE A 143 2.04 -9.38 0.78
CA ILE A 143 1.28 -10.33 1.58
C ILE A 143 2.29 -11.17 2.34
N GLN A 144 2.36 -11.03 3.66
CA GLN A 144 3.20 -11.89 4.49
C GLN A 144 2.37 -13.09 4.96
N PHE A 145 2.91 -14.29 4.77
CA PHE A 145 2.27 -15.53 5.23
C PHE A 145 2.58 -15.79 6.70
N LYS A 146 1.81 -16.68 7.33
CA LYS A 146 2.19 -17.19 8.66
C LYS A 146 3.49 -17.98 8.50
N ARG A 147 4.32 -17.98 9.55
CA ARG A 147 5.52 -18.82 9.56
C ARG A 147 5.13 -20.30 9.40
N PRO A 148 5.98 -21.10 8.74
CA PRO A 148 5.78 -22.54 8.71
C PRO A 148 5.67 -23.08 10.15
N PRO A 149 4.69 -23.94 10.45
CA PRO A 149 4.67 -24.65 11.72
C PRO A 149 6.01 -25.37 11.95
N ALA A 150 6.40 -25.54 13.21
CA ALA A 150 7.60 -26.27 13.61
C ALA A 150 8.97 -25.69 13.19
N SER A 151 8.99 -24.56 12.46
CA SER A 151 10.24 -24.03 11.88
C SER A 151 11.32 -23.72 12.94
N THR A 152 10.92 -23.37 14.15
CA THR A 152 11.84 -22.97 15.24
C THR A 152 12.55 -24.14 15.93
N TYR A 153 12.12 -25.39 15.71
CA TYR A 153 12.78 -26.57 16.27
C TYR A 153 13.21 -27.59 15.21
N MET A 154 12.66 -27.50 13.99
CA MET A 154 13.11 -28.33 12.86
C MET A 154 14.41 -27.82 12.23
N PHE A 155 14.70 -26.53 12.39
CA PHE A 155 15.87 -25.88 11.83
C PHE A 155 16.62 -25.13 12.92
N GLU A 156 17.94 -25.11 12.83
CA GLU A 156 18.80 -24.37 13.75
C GLU A 156 18.70 -22.85 13.54
N THR A 157 18.06 -22.42 12.45
CA THR A 157 17.87 -21.02 12.06
C THR A 157 16.39 -20.64 12.03
N ASP A 158 16.10 -19.36 12.30
CA ASP A 158 14.73 -18.84 12.20
C ASP A 158 14.31 -18.74 10.73
N VAL A 159 13.47 -19.68 10.28
CA VAL A 159 12.96 -19.68 8.90
C VAL A 159 12.02 -18.49 8.69
N PRO A 160 12.34 -17.56 7.78
CA PRO A 160 11.48 -16.40 7.50
C PRO A 160 10.11 -16.82 6.95
N ALA A 161 9.11 -15.97 7.16
CA ALA A 161 7.82 -16.19 6.52
C ALA A 161 7.91 -15.97 5.01
N ASN A 162 7.14 -16.75 4.24
CA ASN A 162 6.99 -16.50 2.82
C ASN A 162 6.26 -15.17 2.59
N GLU A 163 6.50 -14.54 1.45
CA GLU A 163 5.81 -13.31 1.06
C GLU A 163 5.45 -13.32 -0.42
N LEU A 164 4.19 -13.01 -0.75
CA LEU A 164 3.79 -12.71 -2.12
C LEU A 164 3.86 -11.19 -2.30
N VAL A 165 4.53 -10.74 -3.34
CA VAL A 165 4.66 -9.31 -3.64
C VAL A 165 4.14 -9.04 -5.04
N VAL A 166 3.25 -8.06 -5.13
CA VAL A 166 2.74 -7.51 -6.38
C VAL A 166 3.21 -6.06 -6.46
N ARG A 167 4.25 -5.81 -7.26
CA ARG A 167 4.74 -4.45 -7.51
C ARG A 167 3.99 -3.86 -8.70
N VAL A 168 3.24 -2.80 -8.42
CA VAL A 168 2.44 -2.06 -9.41
C VAL A 168 3.33 -1.12 -10.21
N GLN A 169 4.26 -0.42 -9.56
CA GLN A 169 5.23 0.45 -10.25
C GLN A 169 6.39 0.83 -9.32
N PRO A 170 7.54 1.25 -9.87
CA PRO A 170 7.98 0.99 -11.23
C PRO A 170 8.37 -0.48 -11.44
N GLY A 171 8.51 -0.90 -12.70
CA GLY A 171 8.97 -2.26 -13.03
C GLY A 171 7.98 -3.31 -12.55
N GLU A 172 6.80 -3.33 -13.13
CA GLU A 172 5.69 -4.24 -12.87
C GLU A 172 6.21 -5.68 -12.69
N ALA A 173 5.94 -6.25 -11.51
CA ALA A 173 6.40 -7.59 -11.19
C ALA A 173 5.50 -8.28 -10.18
N ILE A 174 5.43 -9.60 -10.28
CA ILE A 174 4.83 -10.46 -9.26
C ILE A 174 5.90 -11.46 -8.87
N TYR A 175 6.23 -11.54 -7.58
CA TYR A 175 7.19 -12.51 -7.10
C TYR A 175 6.80 -13.07 -5.73
N MET A 176 7.14 -14.34 -5.52
CA MET A 176 6.89 -15.06 -4.27
C MET A 176 8.21 -15.36 -3.60
N LYS A 177 8.50 -14.65 -2.50
CA LYS A 177 9.61 -14.98 -1.61
C LYS A 177 9.31 -16.29 -0.91
N THR A 178 10.23 -17.24 -1.04
CA THR A 178 10.15 -18.58 -0.47
C THR A 178 11.49 -19.01 0.08
N ASN A 179 11.48 -20.05 0.89
CA ASN A 179 12.68 -20.65 1.45
C ASN A 179 13.02 -21.92 0.67
N VAL A 180 14.30 -22.10 0.34
CA VAL A 180 14.85 -23.29 -0.33
C VAL A 180 16.10 -23.76 0.39
N LYS A 181 16.50 -25.02 0.15
CA LYS A 181 17.85 -25.47 0.50
C LYS A 181 18.87 -24.65 -0.28
N GLU A 182 19.91 -24.17 0.39
CA GLU A 182 21.04 -23.53 -0.26
C GLU A 182 21.61 -24.45 -1.37
N PRO A 183 21.74 -23.94 -2.61
CA PRO A 183 22.36 -24.70 -3.68
C PRO A 183 23.81 -25.06 -3.32
N GLY A 184 24.11 -26.36 -3.27
CA GLY A 184 25.44 -26.86 -2.92
C GLY A 184 25.40 -27.99 -1.91
N LEU A 185 26.46 -28.10 -1.12
CA LEU A 185 26.67 -29.17 -0.13
C LEU A 185 26.13 -28.84 1.27
N SER A 186 25.81 -27.57 1.56
CA SER A 186 25.15 -27.18 2.82
C SER A 186 23.69 -27.66 2.83
N ASN A 187 23.13 -27.91 4.03
CA ASN A 187 21.70 -28.13 4.23
C ASN A 187 20.98 -26.88 4.77
N ASP A 188 21.67 -25.74 4.76
CA ASP A 188 21.11 -24.48 5.24
C ASP A 188 19.93 -24.03 4.38
N ILE A 189 19.06 -23.25 5.02
CA ILE A 189 17.91 -22.62 4.37
C ILE A 189 18.28 -21.20 3.97
N VAL A 190 17.98 -20.87 2.72
CA VAL A 190 18.11 -19.50 2.20
C VAL A 190 16.78 -19.04 1.62
N THR A 191 16.48 -17.75 1.80
CA THR A 191 15.32 -17.11 1.18
C THR A 191 15.67 -16.70 -0.26
N THR A 192 14.83 -17.10 -1.21
CA THR A 192 14.89 -16.74 -2.64
C THR A 192 13.48 -16.42 -3.15
N GLU A 193 13.28 -16.33 -4.46
CA GLU A 193 12.03 -15.95 -5.08
C GLU A 193 11.68 -16.77 -6.32
N LEU A 194 10.37 -16.92 -6.56
CA LEU A 194 9.82 -17.22 -7.87
C LEU A 194 9.36 -15.90 -8.48
N ASP A 195 9.92 -15.50 -9.63
CA ASP A 195 9.76 -14.14 -10.20
C ASP A 195 9.05 -14.12 -11.55
N LEU A 196 8.13 -13.15 -11.71
CA LEU A 196 7.58 -12.70 -12.98
C LEU A 196 7.75 -11.19 -13.10
N SER A 197 8.88 -10.76 -13.65
CA SER A 197 9.14 -9.37 -14.05
C SER A 197 8.62 -9.10 -15.46
N TYR A 198 7.68 -8.15 -15.62
CA TYR A 198 7.03 -7.89 -16.91
C TYR A 198 8.01 -7.35 -17.95
N THR A 199 8.94 -6.49 -17.53
CA THR A 199 10.05 -5.97 -18.34
C THR A 199 10.92 -7.08 -18.94
N LYS A 200 11.01 -8.25 -18.29
CA LYS A 200 11.78 -9.40 -18.76
C LYS A 200 10.95 -10.40 -19.53
N ARG A 201 9.74 -10.69 -19.07
CA ARG A 201 8.87 -11.74 -19.63
C ARG A 201 8.11 -11.30 -20.88
N PHE A 202 7.74 -10.03 -20.95
CA PHE A 202 6.93 -9.43 -22.02
C PHE A 202 7.71 -8.36 -22.81
N LYS A 203 9.03 -8.51 -22.94
CA LYS A 203 9.94 -7.52 -23.57
C LYS A 203 9.39 -6.88 -24.85
N ASP A 204 8.85 -7.69 -25.75
CA ASP A 204 8.37 -7.25 -27.07
C ASP A 204 7.08 -6.42 -27.01
N THR A 205 6.31 -6.55 -25.93
CA THR A 205 5.00 -5.89 -25.75
C THR A 205 4.98 -4.94 -24.55
N TYR A 206 6.02 -4.91 -23.72
CA TYR A 206 6.09 -4.08 -22.52
C TYR A 206 5.99 -2.59 -22.86
N ALA A 207 6.65 -2.16 -23.93
CA ALA A 207 6.57 -0.79 -24.43
C ALA A 207 5.17 -0.41 -24.98
N GLN A 208 4.29 -1.40 -25.20
CA GLN A 208 2.92 -1.23 -25.67
C GLN A 208 1.89 -1.30 -24.54
N LEU A 209 2.32 -1.48 -23.28
CA LEU A 209 1.40 -1.44 -22.15
C LEU A 209 0.69 -0.08 -22.14
N PRO A 210 -0.65 -0.04 -22.26
CA PRO A 210 -1.37 1.22 -22.29
C PRO A 210 -1.25 1.91 -20.93
N ASP A 211 -1.17 3.24 -20.94
CA ASP A 211 -1.30 4.01 -19.71
C ASP A 211 -2.71 3.87 -19.12
N ALA A 212 -2.85 4.25 -17.85
CA ALA A 212 -4.11 4.12 -17.12
C ALA A 212 -5.28 4.83 -17.81
N TYR A 213 -5.08 6.02 -18.40
CA TYR A 213 -6.15 6.77 -19.07
C TYR A 213 -6.56 6.12 -20.38
N THR A 214 -5.61 5.63 -21.19
CA THR A 214 -5.94 4.87 -22.42
C THR A 214 -6.88 3.71 -22.11
N ARG A 215 -6.60 2.96 -21.03
CA ARG A 215 -7.47 1.86 -20.59
C ARG A 215 -8.85 2.34 -20.11
N LEU A 216 -8.91 3.35 -19.25
CA LEU A 216 -10.17 3.84 -18.68
C LEU A 216 -11.08 4.48 -19.73
N ILE A 217 -10.54 5.20 -20.71
CA ILE A 217 -11.32 5.75 -21.83
C ILE A 217 -11.93 4.60 -22.64
N LEU A 218 -11.16 3.56 -22.94
CA LEU A 218 -11.68 2.39 -23.64
C LEU A 218 -12.79 1.67 -22.85
N ASP A 219 -12.63 1.51 -21.55
CA ASP A 219 -13.64 0.91 -20.69
C ASP A 219 -14.93 1.76 -20.66
N THR A 220 -14.81 3.10 -20.69
CA THR A 220 -15.95 4.02 -20.82
C THR A 220 -16.71 3.78 -22.14
N LEU A 221 -15.99 3.68 -23.26
CA LEU A 221 -16.60 3.43 -24.58
C LEU A 221 -17.28 2.05 -24.65
N ARG A 222 -16.79 1.08 -23.89
CA ARG A 222 -17.37 -0.27 -23.79
C ARG A 222 -18.52 -0.36 -22.78
N GLY A 223 -18.74 0.68 -21.98
CA GLY A 223 -19.69 0.65 -20.87
C GLY A 223 -19.28 -0.29 -19.73
N ASP A 224 -17.99 -0.65 -19.64
CA ASP A 224 -17.44 -1.42 -18.54
C ASP A 224 -17.10 -0.50 -17.37
N LYS A 225 -17.80 -0.69 -16.26
CA LYS A 225 -17.70 0.16 -15.07
C LYS A 225 -16.85 -0.47 -13.98
N SER A 226 -16.24 -1.63 -14.22
CA SER A 226 -15.56 -2.43 -13.16
C SER A 226 -14.37 -1.69 -12.55
N SER A 227 -13.71 -0.87 -13.35
CA SER A 227 -12.55 -0.04 -12.95
C SER A 227 -12.94 1.35 -12.42
N PHE A 228 -14.23 1.64 -12.27
CA PHE A 228 -14.75 2.96 -11.85
C PHE A 228 -15.38 2.88 -10.47
N VAL A 229 -15.23 3.96 -9.70
CA VAL A 229 -15.79 4.08 -8.35
C VAL A 229 -17.31 4.30 -8.43
N ARG A 230 -18.08 3.47 -7.74
CA ARG A 230 -19.54 3.63 -7.59
C ARG A 230 -19.88 4.61 -6.46
N ASP A 231 -21.08 5.18 -6.47
CA ASP A 231 -21.48 6.19 -5.50
C ASP A 231 -21.52 5.67 -4.05
N ASP A 232 -22.00 4.45 -3.84
CA ASP A 232 -21.97 3.77 -2.55
C ASP A 232 -20.54 3.43 -2.10
N GLU A 233 -19.69 2.99 -3.03
CA GLU A 233 -18.26 2.75 -2.80
C GLU A 233 -17.55 4.01 -2.30
N LEU A 234 -17.82 5.16 -2.92
CA LEU A 234 -17.27 6.44 -2.49
C LEU A 234 -17.75 6.85 -1.09
N ARG A 235 -19.05 6.63 -0.78
CA ARG A 235 -19.59 6.96 0.55
C ARG A 235 -18.97 6.10 1.64
N GLU A 236 -18.86 4.79 1.42
CA GLU A 236 -18.26 3.89 2.41
C GLU A 236 -16.77 4.16 2.59
N SER A 237 -16.02 4.46 1.53
CA SER A 237 -14.60 4.81 1.67
C SER A 237 -14.42 6.09 2.49
N TRP A 238 -15.26 7.11 2.31
CA TRP A 238 -15.21 8.32 3.15
C TRP A 238 -15.55 8.03 4.61
N LYS A 239 -16.54 7.18 4.90
CA LYS A 239 -16.86 6.80 6.30
C LYS A 239 -15.66 6.20 7.03
N VAL A 240 -14.81 5.44 6.34
CA VAL A 240 -13.59 4.85 6.92
C VAL A 240 -12.61 5.93 7.36
N PHE A 241 -12.33 6.92 6.51
CA PHE A 241 -11.26 7.89 6.75
C PHE A 241 -11.70 9.17 7.48
N THR A 242 -12.96 9.59 7.36
CA THR A 242 -13.44 10.86 7.93
C THR A 242 -13.17 11.01 9.43
N PRO A 243 -13.35 10.00 10.30
CA PRO A 243 -13.03 10.14 11.72
C PRO A 243 -11.56 10.49 11.98
N LEU A 244 -10.62 9.83 11.27
CA LEU A 244 -9.20 10.13 11.38
C LEU A 244 -8.88 11.52 10.85
N LEU A 245 -9.43 11.90 9.69
CA LEU A 245 -9.21 13.22 9.09
C LEU A 245 -9.65 14.36 10.03
N LYS A 246 -10.80 14.21 10.70
CA LYS A 246 -11.26 15.16 11.72
C LYS A 246 -10.33 15.23 12.93
N SER A 247 -9.81 14.09 13.39
CA SER A 247 -8.81 14.04 14.48
C SER A 247 -7.55 14.83 14.14
N ILE A 248 -7.09 14.74 12.88
CA ILE A 248 -5.93 15.48 12.37
C ILE A 248 -6.22 16.99 12.33
N GLU A 249 -7.38 17.39 11.79
CA GLU A 249 -7.80 18.80 11.72
C GLU A 249 -7.95 19.43 13.12
N ASP A 250 -8.44 18.66 14.09
CA ASP A 250 -8.53 19.06 15.49
C ASP A 250 -7.15 19.11 16.21
N LYS A 251 -6.04 18.88 15.49
CA LYS A 251 -4.66 18.85 16.00
C LYS A 251 -4.46 17.85 17.15
N LYS A 252 -5.19 16.73 17.13
CA LYS A 252 -5.09 15.66 18.15
C LYS A 252 -3.98 14.64 17.86
N HIS A 253 -3.16 14.87 16.82
CA HIS A 253 -2.06 13.99 16.43
C HIS A 253 -0.75 14.73 16.31
N GLU A 254 0.29 14.09 16.83
CA GLU A 254 1.66 14.51 16.65
C GLU A 254 2.09 14.23 15.21
N LEU A 255 2.69 15.22 14.57
CA LEU A 255 3.36 15.06 13.28
C LEU A 255 4.84 14.79 13.52
N ILE A 256 5.28 13.62 13.10
CA ILE A 256 6.65 13.21 13.31
C ILE A 256 7.51 13.70 12.14
N PRO A 257 8.57 14.49 12.39
CA PRO A 257 9.47 14.90 11.33
C PRO A 257 10.22 13.70 10.75
N TYR A 258 10.48 13.72 9.44
CA TYR A 258 11.37 12.76 8.80
C TYR A 258 12.21 13.44 7.71
N GLU A 259 13.45 13.00 7.52
CA GLU A 259 14.34 13.62 6.53
C GLU A 259 13.90 13.29 5.10
N TYR A 260 14.01 14.27 4.20
CA TYR A 260 13.82 14.06 2.77
C TYR A 260 14.75 12.96 2.25
N GLY A 261 14.18 11.95 1.61
CA GLY A 261 14.91 10.79 1.07
C GLY A 261 15.07 9.65 2.07
N SER A 262 14.55 9.77 3.30
CA SER A 262 14.49 8.66 4.26
C SER A 262 13.36 7.68 3.92
N ARG A 263 13.21 6.61 4.72
CA ARG A 263 12.06 5.69 4.59
C ARG A 263 10.78 6.27 5.19
N GLY A 264 10.83 7.43 5.86
CA GLY A 264 9.77 7.98 6.70
C GLY A 264 10.09 7.82 8.20
N PRO A 265 9.16 8.17 9.09
CA PRO A 265 9.36 8.13 10.55
C PRO A 265 9.70 6.72 11.07
N GLU A 266 10.60 6.63 12.06
CA GLU A 266 10.99 5.35 12.68
C GLU A 266 9.82 4.67 13.40
N GLN A 267 8.94 5.46 14.00
CA GLN A 267 7.71 5.03 14.68
C GLN A 267 6.78 4.26 13.73
N ALA A 268 6.87 4.50 12.42
CA ALA A 268 6.12 3.72 11.45
C ALA A 268 6.64 2.29 11.35
N ASP A 269 7.97 2.10 11.38
CA ASP A 269 8.58 0.77 11.38
C ASP A 269 8.29 0.04 12.72
N GLU A 270 8.29 0.76 13.85
CA GLU A 270 7.85 0.23 15.15
C GLU A 270 6.40 -0.26 15.12
N LEU A 271 5.48 0.56 14.60
CA LEU A 271 4.06 0.21 14.48
C LEU A 271 3.87 -1.01 13.58
N ILE A 272 4.54 -1.07 12.43
CA ILE A 272 4.54 -2.21 11.50
C ILE A 272 4.93 -3.50 12.24
N MET A 273 6.02 -3.47 13.03
CA MET A 273 6.48 -4.62 13.81
C MET A 273 5.50 -5.01 14.90
N ARG A 274 4.94 -4.02 15.62
CA ARG A 274 3.97 -4.22 16.71
C ARG A 274 2.72 -4.95 16.23
N VAL A 275 2.20 -4.61 15.05
CA VAL A 275 1.00 -5.25 14.49
C VAL A 275 1.30 -6.58 13.78
N GLY A 276 2.56 -7.01 13.72
CA GLY A 276 2.94 -8.37 13.36
C GLY A 276 3.56 -8.55 11.99
N PHE A 277 3.86 -7.48 11.25
CA PHE A 277 4.72 -7.59 10.06
C PHE A 277 6.19 -7.71 10.49
N LYS A 278 6.87 -8.77 10.06
CA LYS A 278 8.27 -9.00 10.39
C LYS A 278 9.18 -8.63 9.23
N TYR A 279 10.05 -7.65 9.44
CA TYR A 279 11.11 -7.31 8.49
C TYR A 279 12.40 -8.03 8.89
N THR A 280 12.96 -8.86 8.01
CA THR A 280 14.19 -9.62 8.31
C THR A 280 15.46 -8.93 7.81
N GLY A 281 15.38 -8.01 6.84
CA GLY A 281 16.53 -7.33 6.25
C GLY A 281 17.54 -8.22 5.50
N THR A 282 17.36 -9.54 5.54
CA THR A 282 18.26 -10.56 4.97
C THR A 282 18.11 -10.71 3.45
N TYR A 283 17.00 -10.27 2.90
CA TYR A 283 16.65 -10.48 1.50
C TYR A 283 16.76 -9.19 0.68
N LYS A 284 17.49 -9.25 -0.43
CA LYS A 284 17.55 -8.17 -1.43
C LYS A 284 17.12 -8.74 -2.78
N TRP A 285 15.92 -8.43 -3.21
CA TRP A 285 15.45 -8.74 -4.56
C TRP A 285 16.30 -7.98 -5.59
N ARG A 286 16.76 -8.68 -6.62
CA ARG A 286 17.44 -8.09 -7.77
C ARG A 286 16.69 -8.55 -9.03
N PRO A 287 16.16 -7.63 -9.85
CA PRO A 287 15.39 -7.98 -11.03
C PRO A 287 16.12 -8.94 -11.94
#